data_AF-R7L3P5-F1
#
_entry.id   AF-R7L3P5-F1
#
_cell.length_a   1.000
_cell.length_b   1.000
_cell.length_c   1.000
_cell.angle_alpha   90.00
_cell.angle_beta   90.00
_cell.angle_gamma   90.00
#
_symmetry.space_group_name_H-M   'P 1'
#
loop_
_entity.id
_entity.type
_entity.pdbx_description
1 polymer ?
#
loop_
_entity_poly.entity_id
_entity_poly.type
_entity_poly.pdbx_seq_one_letter_code
_entity_poly.pdbx_strand_id
1 'polypeptide(L)'
;MLYSILAFGLFMGKGGGGFDGYLAKFMVMSTPQMELSDRIHELEEQIPAIEKYHEFVAYHKKYTSLEGKAKTKYKSDFCYELDEYHKAYKKLIELFPDAHIPKLSKLKTELEKARTDYAQQSAERKALKKEADRLSRLAQQKRDSHRTLARYMENEQAAKRKKGQLE
;
A
#
# COMPACT_ATOMS: atom_id res chain seq x y z
N MET A 1 -9.54 -15.24 -5.41
CA MET A 1 -9.14 -14.15 -6.32
C MET A 1 -7.83 -14.53 -6.99
N LEU A 2 -7.90 -15.35 -8.03
CA LEU A 2 -6.74 -15.90 -8.76
C LEU A 2 -6.68 -15.38 -10.21
N TYR A 3 -7.45 -14.34 -10.53
CA TYR A 3 -7.76 -13.97 -11.92
C TYR A 3 -7.01 -12.75 -12.48
N SER A 4 -6.12 -12.10 -11.72
CA SER A 4 -5.45 -10.88 -12.22
C SER A 4 -4.05 -11.11 -12.79
N ILE A 5 -3.46 -12.30 -12.63
CA ILE A 5 -2.12 -12.59 -13.16
C ILE A 5 -2.17 -13.09 -14.62
N LEU A 6 -3.29 -13.66 -15.07
CA LEU A 6 -3.38 -14.31 -16.38
C LEU A 6 -3.67 -13.38 -17.58
N ALA A 7 -4.04 -12.12 -17.36
CA ALA A 7 -4.39 -11.21 -18.46
C ALA A 7 -3.21 -10.39 -19.03
N PHE A 8 -2.03 -10.42 -18.40
CA PHE A 8 -0.89 -9.58 -18.80
C PHE A 8 0.15 -10.28 -19.70
N GLY A 9 -0.20 -11.44 -20.28
CA GLY A 9 0.68 -12.17 -21.19
C GLY A 9 0.80 -11.61 -22.60
N LEU A 10 0.02 -10.59 -22.99
CA LEU A 10 -0.16 -10.24 -24.41
C LEU A 10 0.39 -8.89 -24.88
N PHE A 11 0.95 -8.03 -24.02
CA PHE A 11 1.38 -6.68 -24.45
C PHE A 11 2.87 -6.32 -24.22
N MET A 12 3.69 -7.18 -23.64
CA MET A 12 5.11 -6.85 -23.44
C MET A 12 5.99 -7.70 -24.36
N GLY A 13 6.43 -7.05 -25.44
CA GLY A 13 7.42 -7.59 -26.38
C GLY A 13 8.65 -8.14 -25.66
N LYS A 14 9.21 -9.19 -26.24
CA LYS A 14 10.46 -9.86 -25.87
C LYS A 14 11.56 -8.85 -25.50
N GLY A 15 11.74 -8.57 -24.20
CA GLY A 15 12.80 -7.65 -23.72
C GLY A 15 12.88 -7.43 -22.21
N GLY A 16 12.26 -8.29 -21.40
CA GLY A 16 11.97 -8.01 -19.97
C GLY A 16 13.11 -8.00 -18.96
N GLY A 17 14.38 -7.88 -19.38
CA GLY A 17 15.58 -7.94 -18.52
C GLY A 17 16.44 -6.67 -18.46
N GLY A 18 16.03 -5.57 -19.11
CA GLY A 18 16.74 -4.28 -19.07
C GLY A 18 16.24 -3.34 -17.98
N PHE A 19 16.96 -2.23 -17.75
CA PHE A 19 16.59 -1.17 -16.78
C PHE A 19 15.11 -0.76 -16.91
N ASP A 20 14.68 -0.46 -18.14
CA ASP A 20 13.31 -0.02 -18.42
C ASP A 20 12.27 -1.08 -18.09
N GLY A 21 12.60 -2.36 -18.28
CA GLY A 21 11.73 -3.49 -17.94
C GLY A 21 11.54 -3.66 -16.43
N TYR A 22 12.60 -3.54 -15.64
CA TYR A 22 12.51 -3.59 -14.17
C TYR A 22 11.80 -2.36 -13.61
N LEU A 23 12.07 -1.18 -14.18
CA LEU A 23 11.41 0.06 -13.77
C LEU A 23 9.91 0.05 -14.10
N ALA A 24 9.52 -0.44 -15.28
CA ALA A 24 8.12 -0.60 -15.65
C ALA A 24 7.37 -1.54 -14.69
N LYS A 25 7.96 -2.70 -14.38
CA LYS A 25 7.38 -3.62 -13.39
C LYS A 25 7.25 -2.98 -12.00
N PHE A 26 8.26 -2.23 -11.56
CA PHE A 26 8.20 -1.49 -10.29
C PHE A 26 7.05 -0.47 -10.25
N MET A 27 6.85 0.28 -11.34
CA MET A 27 5.79 1.28 -11.47
C MET A 27 4.42 0.61 -11.43
N VAL A 28 4.21 -0.45 -12.21
CA VAL A 28 2.94 -1.20 -12.25
C VAL A 28 2.55 -1.79 -10.90
N MET A 29 3.53 -2.28 -10.12
CA MET A 29 3.26 -2.82 -8.78
C MET A 29 2.95 -1.75 -7.73
N SER A 30 3.04 -0.45 -8.05
CA SER A 30 2.74 0.62 -7.10
C SER A 30 1.24 0.74 -6.81
N THR A 31 0.41 0.61 -7.85
CA THR A 31 -1.06 0.69 -7.73
C THR A 31 -1.65 -0.38 -6.82
N PRO A 32 -1.40 -1.70 -7.02
CA PRO A 32 -1.93 -2.72 -6.14
C PRO A 32 -1.39 -2.62 -4.70
N GLN A 33 -0.17 -2.11 -4.52
CA GLN A 33 0.38 -1.88 -3.18
C GLN A 33 -0.35 -0.74 -2.45
N MET A 34 -0.71 0.33 -3.17
CA MET A 34 -1.52 1.42 -2.61
C MET A 34 -2.92 0.93 -2.23
N GLU A 35 -3.58 0.17 -3.11
CA GLU A 35 -4.88 -0.43 -2.83
C GLU A 35 -4.86 -1.33 -1.59
N LEU A 36 -3.82 -2.16 -1.44
CA LEU A 36 -3.62 -2.98 -0.24
C LEU A 36 -3.40 -2.12 1.01
N SER A 37 -2.62 -1.04 0.90
CA SER A 37 -2.41 -0.12 2.00
C SER A 37 -3.73 0.52 2.44
N ASP A 38 -4.49 1.09 1.50
CA ASP A 38 -5.77 1.73 1.77
C ASP A 38 -6.74 0.72 2.42
N ARG A 39 -6.78 -0.51 1.88
CA ARG A 39 -7.60 -1.57 2.46
C ARG A 39 -7.18 -1.96 3.87
N ILE A 40 -5.88 -2.02 4.17
CA ILE A 40 -5.38 -2.27 5.53
C ILE A 40 -5.86 -1.16 6.47
N HIS A 41 -5.77 0.11 6.06
CA HIS A 41 -6.21 1.25 6.88
C HIS A 41 -7.71 1.20 7.15
N GLU A 42 -8.52 0.91 6.12
CA GLU A 42 -9.97 0.72 6.29
C GLU A 42 -10.27 -0.39 7.31
N LEU A 43 -9.60 -1.54 7.21
CA LEU A 43 -9.80 -2.66 8.13
C LEU A 43 -9.35 -2.32 9.56
N GLU A 44 -8.25 -1.60 9.71
CA GLU A 44 -7.74 -1.12 11.00
C GLU A 44 -8.65 -0.07 11.65
N GLU A 45 -9.48 0.63 10.88
CA GLU A 45 -10.51 1.53 11.40
C GLU A 45 -11.82 0.77 11.73
N GLN A 46 -12.24 -0.15 10.85
CA GLN A 46 -13.49 -0.90 10.99
C GLN A 46 -13.49 -1.88 12.17
N ILE A 47 -12.42 -2.66 12.34
CA ILE A 47 -12.31 -3.69 13.39
C ILE A 47 -12.54 -3.09 14.79
N PRO A 48 -11.81 -2.05 15.24
CA PRO A 48 -12.01 -1.50 16.57
C PRO A 48 -13.36 -0.80 16.74
N ALA A 49 -13.92 -0.21 15.67
CA ALA A 49 -15.26 0.38 15.72
C ALA A 49 -16.34 -0.68 16.00
N ILE A 50 -16.23 -1.84 15.33
CA ILE A 50 -17.13 -2.98 15.54
C ILE A 50 -16.92 -3.59 16.94
N GLU A 51 -15.67 -3.75 17.40
CA GLU A 51 -15.37 -4.28 18.73
C GLU A 51 -15.99 -3.41 19.85
N LYS A 52 -15.79 -2.09 19.78
CA LYS A 52 -16.38 -1.15 20.75
C LYS A 52 -17.91 -1.18 20.73
N TYR A 53 -18.51 -1.26 19.55
CA TYR A 53 -19.97 -1.41 19.46
C TYR A 53 -20.45 -2.70 20.17
N HIS A 54 -19.78 -3.83 19.93
CA HIS A 54 -20.11 -5.10 20.58
C HIS A 54 -19.90 -5.09 22.10
N GLU A 55 -18.94 -4.31 22.61
CA GLU A 55 -18.69 -4.13 24.04
C GLU A 55 -19.88 -3.44 24.74
N PHE A 56 -20.41 -2.35 24.16
CA PHE A 56 -21.44 -1.53 24.82
C PHE A 56 -22.88 -1.86 24.42
N VAL A 57 -23.11 -2.62 23.34
CA VAL A 57 -24.48 -2.94 22.85
C VAL A 57 -25.34 -3.64 23.91
N ALA A 58 -24.74 -4.43 24.81
CA ALA A 58 -25.46 -5.11 25.88
C ALA A 58 -26.09 -4.12 26.89
N TYR A 59 -25.38 -3.04 27.22
CA TYR A 59 -25.87 -1.99 28.11
C TYR A 59 -27.04 -1.25 27.49
N HIS A 60 -26.92 -0.89 26.21
CA HIS A 60 -28.00 -0.23 25.49
C HIS A 60 -29.24 -1.13 25.38
N LYS A 61 -29.07 -2.42 25.06
CA LYS A 61 -30.18 -3.39 25.02
C LYS A 61 -30.90 -3.48 26.37
N LYS A 62 -30.13 -3.60 27.47
CA LYS A 62 -30.70 -3.64 28.82
C LYS A 62 -31.42 -2.35 29.17
N TYR A 63 -30.84 -1.18 28.87
CA TYR A 63 -31.50 0.11 29.03
C TYR A 63 -32.82 0.21 28.27
N THR A 64 -32.86 -0.25 27.02
CA THR A 64 -34.08 -0.22 26.20
C THR A 64 -35.18 -1.13 26.72
N SER A 65 -34.83 -2.26 27.35
CA SER A 65 -35.80 -3.19 27.95
C SER A 65 -36.40 -2.73 29.29
N LEU A 66 -35.82 -1.71 29.91
CA LEU A 66 -36.29 -1.19 31.20
C LEU A 66 -37.28 -0.05 30.98
N GLU A 67 -38.20 0.11 31.94
CA GLU A 67 -39.19 1.18 31.96
C GLU A 67 -39.31 1.82 33.36
N GLY A 68 -39.96 2.99 33.42
CA GLY A 68 -40.23 3.71 34.67
C GLY A 68 -38.97 4.03 35.49
N LYS A 69 -39.08 3.90 36.81
CA LYS A 69 -37.99 4.24 37.76
C LYS A 69 -36.73 3.40 37.57
N ALA A 70 -36.87 2.15 37.15
CA ALA A 70 -35.72 1.26 36.91
C ALA A 70 -34.86 1.74 35.73
N LYS A 71 -35.50 2.26 34.68
CA LYS A 71 -34.81 2.84 33.52
C LYS A 71 -34.01 4.09 33.89
N THR A 72 -34.60 4.98 34.68
CA THR A 72 -33.93 6.22 35.12
C THR A 72 -32.72 5.91 36.00
N LYS A 73 -32.85 4.96 36.93
CA LYS A 73 -31.74 4.51 37.77
C LYS A 73 -30.63 3.89 36.93
N TYR A 74 -30.97 2.96 36.03
CA TYR A 74 -30.00 2.33 35.13
C TYR A 74 -29.26 3.35 34.25
N LYS A 75 -29.96 4.37 33.74
CA LYS A 75 -29.33 5.46 32.98
C LYS A 75 -28.30 6.21 33.82
N SER A 76 -28.59 6.45 35.09
CA SER A 76 -27.67 7.14 36.00
C SER A 76 -26.47 6.26 36.35
N ASP A 77 -26.71 4.99 36.62
CA ASP A 77 -25.67 4.03 37.04
C ASP A 77 -24.71 3.69 35.90
N PHE A 78 -25.20 3.62 34.65
CA PHE A 78 -24.43 3.24 33.45
C PHE A 78 -24.37 4.37 32.40
N CYS A 79 -24.32 5.63 32.85
CA CYS A 79 -24.36 6.78 31.95
C CYS A 79 -23.17 6.80 30.98
N TYR A 80 -22.00 6.37 31.45
CA TYR A 80 -20.77 6.31 30.68
C TYR A 80 -20.85 5.27 29.55
N GLU A 81 -21.29 4.05 29.87
CA GLU A 81 -21.40 2.96 28.90
C GLU A 81 -22.46 3.26 27.82
N LEU A 82 -23.54 3.96 28.19
CA LEU A 82 -24.53 4.42 27.24
C LEU A 82 -23.99 5.52 26.32
N ASP A 83 -23.16 6.43 26.83
CA ASP A 83 -22.50 7.45 26.01
C ASP A 83 -21.48 6.82 25.05
N GLU A 84 -20.66 5.87 25.52
CA GLU A 84 -19.73 5.12 24.67
C GLU A 84 -20.44 4.28 23.61
N TYR A 85 -21.60 3.70 23.93
CA TYR A 85 -22.46 3.06 22.92
C TYR A 85 -22.86 4.06 21.82
N HIS A 86 -23.33 5.26 22.19
CA HIS A 86 -23.77 6.25 21.20
C HIS A 86 -22.62 6.73 20.31
N LYS A 87 -21.43 6.94 20.89
CA LYS A 87 -20.20 7.25 20.14
C LYS A 87 -19.81 6.12 19.19
N ALA A 88 -19.80 4.88 19.67
CA ALA A 88 -19.46 3.72 18.85
C ALA A 88 -20.46 3.50 17.71
N TYR A 89 -21.75 3.63 18.00
CA TYR A 89 -22.82 3.49 17.01
C TYR A 89 -22.77 4.58 15.94
N LYS A 90 -22.48 5.84 16.31
CA LYS A 90 -22.29 6.93 15.36
C LYS A 90 -21.15 6.61 14.38
N LYS A 91 -19.98 6.21 14.89
CA LYS A 91 -18.85 5.80 14.05
C LYS A 91 -19.19 4.61 13.16
N LEU A 92 -19.98 3.66 13.67
CA LEU A 92 -20.39 2.49 12.91
C LEU A 92 -21.28 2.86 11.71
N ILE A 93 -22.20 3.81 11.86
CA ILE A 93 -23.03 4.31 10.75
C ILE A 93 -22.18 5.11 9.76
N GLU A 94 -21.21 5.88 10.23
CA GLU A 94 -20.28 6.61 9.35
C GLU A 94 -19.45 5.64 8.49
N LEU A 95 -18.99 4.52 9.06
CA LEU A 95 -18.22 3.49 8.35
C LEU A 95 -19.09 2.56 7.50
N PHE A 96 -20.33 2.31 7.92
CA PHE A 96 -21.26 1.36 7.28
C PHE A 96 -22.64 2.02 7.10
N PRO A 97 -22.79 2.96 6.13
CA PRO A 97 -24.06 3.65 5.90
C PRO A 97 -25.19 2.71 5.49
N ASP A 98 -24.86 1.57 4.86
CA ASP A 98 -25.81 0.54 4.44
C ASP A 98 -26.32 -0.33 5.61
N ALA A 99 -25.92 -0.02 6.84
CA ALA A 99 -26.22 -0.77 8.07
C ALA A 99 -25.80 -2.26 8.07
N HIS A 100 -25.03 -2.69 7.06
CA HIS A 100 -24.50 -4.04 6.98
C HIS A 100 -23.17 -4.15 7.72
N ILE A 101 -23.20 -4.65 8.97
CA ILE A 101 -22.01 -4.83 9.79
C ILE A 101 -21.33 -6.17 9.41
N PRO A 102 -20.09 -6.15 8.89
CA PRO A 102 -19.38 -7.38 8.55
C PRO A 102 -19.00 -8.19 9.80
N LYS A 103 -18.79 -9.50 9.61
CA LYS A 103 -18.34 -10.37 10.71
C LYS A 103 -16.88 -10.08 11.07
N LEU A 104 -16.61 -9.82 12.36
CA LEU A 104 -15.28 -9.53 12.88
C LEU A 104 -14.23 -10.58 12.50
N SER A 105 -14.58 -11.87 12.53
CA SER A 105 -13.66 -12.95 12.14
C SER A 105 -13.20 -12.83 10.70
N LYS A 106 -14.11 -12.48 9.77
CA LYS A 106 -13.77 -12.28 8.37
C LYS A 106 -12.84 -11.08 8.20
N LEU A 107 -13.13 -9.95 8.87
CA LEU A 107 -12.30 -8.76 8.79
C LEU A 107 -10.88 -8.99 9.34
N LYS A 108 -10.74 -9.72 10.45
CA LYS A 108 -9.42 -10.09 11.00
C LYS A 108 -8.64 -10.99 10.05
N THR A 109 -9.28 -12.02 9.49
CA THR A 109 -8.63 -12.88 8.48
C THR A 109 -8.23 -12.08 7.23
N GLU A 110 -9.06 -11.14 6.79
CA GLU A 110 -8.76 -10.28 5.66
C GLU A 110 -7.58 -9.35 5.96
N LEU A 111 -7.52 -8.74 7.15
CA LEU A 111 -6.42 -7.88 7.58
C LEU A 111 -5.09 -8.62 7.59
N GLU A 112 -5.04 -9.82 8.18
CA GLU A 112 -3.83 -10.63 8.23
C GLU A 112 -3.35 -11.04 6.83
N LYS A 113 -4.31 -11.37 5.94
CA LYS A 113 -3.99 -11.67 4.54
C LYS A 113 -3.46 -10.42 3.82
N ALA A 114 -4.14 -9.28 3.95
CA ALA A 114 -3.74 -8.03 3.30
C ALA A 114 -2.34 -7.58 3.75
N ARG A 115 -2.04 -7.69 5.05
CA ARG A 115 -0.70 -7.42 5.60
C ARG A 115 0.38 -8.34 5.02
N THR A 116 0.06 -9.63 4.89
CA THR A 116 0.96 -10.62 4.28
C THR A 116 1.22 -10.31 2.81
N ASP A 117 0.17 -10.05 2.04
CA ASP A 117 0.23 -9.71 0.62
C ASP A 117 1.00 -8.39 0.42
N TYR A 118 0.76 -7.38 1.27
CA TYR A 118 1.50 -6.10 1.24
C TYR A 118 2.99 -6.28 1.53
N ALA A 119 3.34 -7.10 2.52
CA ALA A 119 4.73 -7.38 2.86
C ALA A 119 5.46 -8.08 1.70
N GLN A 120 4.81 -9.05 1.05
CA GLN A 120 5.33 -9.73 -0.13
C GLN A 120 5.55 -8.76 -1.30
N GLN A 121 4.52 -7.97 -1.67
CA GLN A 121 4.64 -6.98 -2.74
C GLN A 121 5.70 -5.92 -2.46
N SER A 122 5.82 -5.47 -1.21
CA SER A 122 6.85 -4.52 -0.79
C SER A 122 8.26 -5.08 -0.97
N ALA A 123 8.46 -6.36 -0.60
CA ALA A 123 9.73 -7.05 -0.81
C ALA A 123 10.07 -7.18 -2.30
N GLU A 124 9.09 -7.56 -3.14
CA GLU A 124 9.25 -7.66 -4.59
C GLU A 124 9.59 -6.31 -5.23
N ARG A 125 8.85 -5.25 -4.90
CA ARG A 125 9.14 -3.90 -5.41
C ARG A 125 10.53 -3.43 -5.03
N LYS A 126 10.96 -3.69 -3.79
CA LYS A 126 12.30 -3.33 -3.32
C LYS A 126 13.38 -4.07 -4.13
N ALA A 127 13.16 -5.35 -4.44
CA ALA A 127 14.07 -6.12 -5.28
C ALA A 127 14.12 -5.57 -6.73
N LEU A 128 12.97 -5.30 -7.35
CA LEU A 128 12.92 -4.72 -8.70
C LEU A 128 13.62 -3.37 -8.78
N LYS A 129 13.37 -2.49 -7.79
CA LYS A 129 14.00 -1.18 -7.73
C LYS A 129 15.52 -1.29 -7.62
N LYS A 130 16.01 -2.22 -6.80
CA LYS A 130 17.44 -2.48 -6.64
C LYS A 130 18.08 -2.95 -7.95
N GLU A 131 17.45 -3.87 -8.68
CA GLU A 131 17.98 -4.33 -9.97
C GLU A 131 17.94 -3.23 -11.05
N ALA A 132 16.87 -2.43 -11.10
CA ALA A 132 16.80 -1.27 -11.97
C ALA A 132 17.94 -0.28 -11.66
N ASP A 133 18.10 0.12 -10.40
CA ASP A 133 19.14 1.06 -10.00
C ASP A 133 20.56 0.53 -10.29
N ARG A 134 20.77 -0.79 -10.13
CA ARG A 134 22.03 -1.47 -10.50
C ARG A 134 22.32 -1.34 -12.00
N LEU A 135 21.34 -1.65 -12.86
CA LEU A 135 21.50 -1.57 -14.31
C LEU A 135 21.71 -0.12 -14.78
N SER A 136 21.00 0.83 -14.17
CA SER A 136 21.18 2.25 -14.44
C SER A 136 22.61 2.73 -14.14
N ARG A 137 23.16 2.34 -12.99
CA ARG A 137 24.55 2.65 -12.62
C ARG A 137 25.55 2.05 -13.61
N LEU A 138 25.35 0.80 -14.03
CA LEU A 138 26.22 0.13 -14.99
C LEU A 138 26.16 0.81 -16.38
N ALA A 139 24.98 1.21 -16.83
CA ALA A 139 24.81 1.96 -18.07
C ALA A 139 25.50 3.34 -17.98
N GLN A 140 25.37 4.01 -16.83
CA GLN A 140 26.01 5.31 -16.59
C GLN A 140 27.54 5.19 -16.62
N GLN A 141 28.10 4.20 -15.93
CA GLN A 141 29.54 3.95 -15.91
C GLN A 141 30.12 3.73 -17.32
N LYS A 142 29.40 2.98 -18.18
CA LYS A 142 29.80 2.79 -19.58
C LYS A 142 29.75 4.10 -20.38
N ARG A 143 28.71 4.92 -20.20
CA ARG A 143 28.62 6.23 -20.87
C ARG A 143 29.76 7.16 -20.45
N ASP A 144 30.07 7.20 -19.16
CA ASP A 144 31.13 8.05 -18.63
C ASP A 144 32.52 7.60 -19.08
N SER A 145 32.77 6.29 -19.17
CA SER A 145 34.03 5.78 -19.71
C SER A 145 34.19 6.10 -21.21
N HIS A 146 33.15 5.91 -22.02
CA HIS A 146 33.17 6.29 -23.44
C HIS A 146 33.38 7.79 -23.62
N ARG A 147 32.71 8.62 -22.82
CA ARG A 147 32.88 10.08 -22.86
C ARG A 147 34.30 10.50 -22.52
N THR A 148 34.91 9.84 -21.53
CA THR A 148 36.29 10.09 -21.13
C THR A 148 37.25 9.73 -22.25
N LEU A 149 37.11 8.54 -22.85
CA LEU A 149 37.94 8.11 -23.98
C LEU A 149 37.79 9.03 -25.20
N ALA A 150 36.57 9.45 -25.53
CA ALA A 150 36.32 10.39 -26.63
C ALA A 150 37.05 11.72 -26.41
N ARG A 151 36.98 12.27 -25.19
CA ARG A 151 37.72 13.49 -24.81
C ARG A 151 39.23 13.33 -24.93
N TYR A 152 39.77 12.19 -24.51
CA TYR A 152 41.21 11.91 -24.67
C TYR A 152 41.61 11.90 -26.15
N MET A 153 40.85 11.21 -27.01
CA MET A 153 41.12 11.17 -28.46
C MET A 153 41.02 12.55 -29.12
N GLU A 154 39.99 13.34 -28.76
CA GLU A 154 39.84 14.72 -29.26
C GLU A 154 41.02 15.60 -28.84
N ASN A 155 41.45 15.51 -27.57
CA ASN A 155 42.59 16.25 -27.06
C ASN A 155 43.89 15.86 -27.76
N GLU A 156 44.13 14.56 -28.00
CA GLU A 156 45.31 14.09 -28.74
C GLU A 156 45.31 14.57 -30.20
N GLN A 157 44.17 14.48 -30.89
CA GLN A 157 44.04 14.99 -32.26
C GLN A 157 44.29 16.51 -32.31
N ALA A 158 43.73 17.27 -31.36
CA ALA A 158 43.96 18.71 -31.25
C ALA A 158 45.44 19.04 -30.97
N ALA A 159 46.12 18.25 -30.14
CA ALA A 159 47.55 18.42 -29.87
C ALA A 159 48.41 18.13 -31.10
N LYS A 160 48.09 17.07 -31.86
CA LYS A 160 48.78 16.74 -33.13
C LYS A 160 48.57 17.82 -34.20
N ARG A 161 47.36 18.38 -34.33
CA ARG A 161 47.07 19.52 -35.23
C ARG A 161 47.89 20.77 -34.85
N LYS A 162 47.95 21.11 -33.56
CA LYS A 162 48.76 22.25 -33.07
C LYS A 162 50.26 22.10 -33.29
N LYS A 163 50.76 20.85 -33.36
CA LYS A 163 52.17 20.54 -33.62
C LYS A 163 52.49 20.41 -35.12
N GLY A 164 51.53 20.60 -36.03
CA GLY A 164 51.74 20.45 -37.48
C GLY A 164 52.03 19.01 -37.92
N GLN A 165 51.63 18.01 -37.12
CA GLN A 165 51.92 16.58 -37.36
C GLN A 165 50.75 15.83 -38.04
N LEU A 166 49.70 16.56 -38.41
CA LEU A 166 48.61 16.07 -39.24
C LEU A 166 48.59 16.99 -40.46
N GLU A 167 49.15 16.51 -41.57
CA GLU A 167 48.95 17.07 -42.91
C GLU A 167 47.52 16.82 -43.38
#